data_AF-E4WV06-F1
#
_entry.id   AF-E4WV06-F1
#
_cell.length_a   1.000
_cell.length_b   1.000
_cell.length_c   1.000
_cell.angle_alpha   90.00
_cell.angle_beta   90.00
_cell.angle_gamma   90.00
#
_symmetry.space_group_name_H-M   'P 1'
#
loop_
_entity.id
_entity.type
_entity.pdbx_description
1 polymer ?
#
loop_
_entity_poly.entity_id
_entity_poly.type
_entity_poly.pdbx_seq_one_letter_code
_entity_poly.pdbx_strand_id
1 'polypeptide(L)'
;MSSQFQMNSWKDGARVKGVGIAKNLPQGFYDDKTKDANIRGVETPADKAKREWNEFTMAMNEETVKSNQMLEEEDESFNFSKDIDEVDQQIAMFTKTKSLADRVKDLRKKREELRKKKQEAAQDEEMSSGSEDEVDWRQQNIF
;
A
#
# COMPACT_ATOMS: atom_id res chain seq x y z
N MET A 1 -66.62 25.35 -22.39
CA MET A 1 -66.77 24.11 -23.18
C MET A 1 -65.90 23.06 -22.52
N SER A 2 -66.55 22.06 -21.92
CA SER A 2 -65.95 21.03 -21.07
C SER A 2 -65.21 20.01 -21.94
N SER A 3 -63.91 19.80 -21.71
CA SER A 3 -63.14 18.74 -22.34
C SER A 3 -63.04 17.58 -21.36
N GLN A 4 -63.87 16.57 -21.57
CA GLN A 4 -63.82 15.32 -20.82
C GLN A 4 -62.57 14.52 -21.26
N PHE A 5 -61.56 14.46 -20.38
CA PHE A 5 -60.47 13.50 -20.50
C PHE A 5 -61.03 12.12 -20.14
N GLN A 6 -61.23 11.26 -21.16
CA GLN A 6 -61.53 9.85 -20.95
C GLN A 6 -60.30 9.16 -20.37
N MET A 7 -60.37 8.83 -19.08
CA MET A 7 -59.50 7.85 -18.44
C MET A 7 -59.82 6.46 -19.03
N ASN A 8 -58.99 5.99 -19.97
CA ASN A 8 -59.03 4.61 -20.42
C ASN A 8 -58.59 3.71 -19.27
N SER A 9 -59.55 3.03 -18.64
CA SER A 9 -59.26 1.90 -17.77
C SER A 9 -58.53 0.83 -18.58
N TRP A 10 -57.36 0.43 -18.10
CA TRP A 10 -56.65 -0.73 -18.62
C TRP A 10 -57.53 -1.95 -18.41
N LYS A 11 -58.24 -2.35 -19.47
CA LYS A 11 -59.03 -3.58 -19.52
C LYS A 11 -58.06 -4.75 -19.54
N ASP A 12 -58.18 -5.57 -18.50
CA ASP A 12 -57.91 -7.00 -18.41
C ASP A 12 -57.08 -7.62 -19.54
N GLY A 13 -55.88 -8.08 -19.20
CA GLY A 13 -55.05 -8.90 -20.07
C GLY A 13 -55.83 -10.09 -20.65
N ALA A 14 -55.52 -10.41 -21.91
CA ALA A 14 -56.20 -11.44 -22.68
C ALA A 14 -56.30 -12.78 -21.93
N ARG A 15 -57.53 -13.19 -21.57
CA ARG A 15 -57.81 -14.56 -21.12
C ARG A 15 -57.76 -15.50 -22.32
N VAL A 16 -56.59 -16.12 -22.53
CA VAL A 16 -56.43 -17.22 -23.48
C VAL A 16 -57.32 -18.39 -23.02
N LYS A 17 -58.32 -18.76 -23.83
CA LYS A 17 -59.16 -19.95 -23.58
C LYS A 17 -58.30 -21.19 -23.82
N GLY A 18 -57.80 -21.80 -22.74
CA GLY A 18 -57.07 -23.06 -22.78
C GLY A 18 -57.93 -24.21 -23.33
N VAL A 19 -57.41 -24.88 -24.35
CA VAL A 19 -57.96 -26.09 -24.98
C VAL A 19 -58.07 -27.21 -23.94
N GLY A 20 -59.23 -27.86 -23.83
CA GLY A 20 -59.57 -29.19 -23.27
C GLY A 20 -58.89 -29.71 -21.98
N ILE A 21 -57.57 -29.66 -21.90
CA ILE A 21 -56.73 -30.21 -20.85
C ILE A 21 -56.89 -29.41 -19.55
N ALA A 22 -57.04 -28.08 -19.64
CA ALA A 22 -57.17 -27.20 -18.47
C ALA A 22 -58.42 -27.49 -17.60
N LYS A 23 -59.49 -28.08 -18.18
CA LYS A 23 -60.73 -28.42 -17.44
C LYS A 23 -60.65 -29.75 -16.68
N ASN A 24 -59.72 -30.62 -17.07
CA ASN A 24 -59.49 -31.92 -16.41
C ASN A 24 -58.44 -31.84 -15.31
N LEU A 25 -57.86 -30.66 -15.08
CA LEU A 25 -56.91 -30.47 -14.01
C LEU A 25 -57.63 -30.28 -12.68
N PRO A 26 -57.15 -30.92 -11.60
CA PRO A 26 -57.64 -30.65 -10.26
C PRO A 26 -57.57 -29.15 -9.93
N GLN A 27 -58.65 -28.63 -9.35
CA GLN A 27 -58.71 -27.26 -8.87
C GLN A 27 -57.53 -27.02 -7.89
N GLY A 28 -56.74 -25.97 -8.10
CA GLY A 28 -55.56 -25.69 -7.29
C GLY A 28 -54.21 -26.22 -7.80
N PHE A 29 -54.11 -26.83 -8.99
CA PHE A 29 -52.85 -27.36 -9.55
C PHE A 29 -51.98 -26.33 -10.33
N TYR A 30 -52.58 -25.18 -10.65
CA TYR A 30 -51.90 -24.04 -11.30
C TYR A 30 -52.32 -22.68 -10.70
N ASP A 31 -53.11 -22.70 -9.63
CA ASP A 31 -53.69 -21.49 -9.06
C ASP A 31 -52.76 -20.85 -8.03
N ASP A 32 -51.83 -21.61 -7.45
CA ASP A 32 -50.90 -21.15 -6.43
C ASP A 32 -49.48 -21.57 -6.78
N LYS A 33 -48.77 -20.66 -7.44
CA LYS A 33 -47.40 -20.84 -7.92
C LYS A 33 -46.44 -21.39 -6.86
N THR A 34 -46.70 -21.15 -5.57
CA THR A 34 -45.89 -21.67 -4.47
C THR A 34 -46.19 -23.14 -4.18
N LYS A 35 -47.48 -23.49 -4.08
CA LYS A 35 -47.92 -24.88 -3.88
C LYS A 35 -47.59 -25.74 -5.09
N ASP A 36 -47.76 -25.18 -6.29
CA ASP A 36 -47.48 -25.88 -7.55
C ASP A 36 -45.99 -26.21 -7.70
N ALA A 37 -45.12 -25.27 -7.34
CA ALA A 37 -43.67 -25.48 -7.33
C ALA A 37 -43.28 -26.55 -6.29
N ASN A 38 -43.84 -26.48 -5.09
CA ASN A 38 -43.61 -27.47 -4.03
C ASN A 38 -44.06 -28.88 -4.45
N ILE A 39 -45.23 -29.03 -5.07
CA ILE A 39 -45.74 -30.32 -5.56
C ILE A 39 -44.84 -30.90 -6.66
N ARG A 40 -44.20 -30.05 -7.46
CA ARG A 40 -43.26 -30.46 -8.52
C ARG A 40 -41.83 -30.68 -8.03
N GLY A 41 -41.54 -30.34 -6.77
CA GLY A 41 -40.18 -30.31 -6.24
C GLY A 41 -39.29 -29.28 -6.95
N VAL A 42 -39.87 -28.22 -7.50
CA VAL A 42 -39.16 -27.12 -8.18
C VAL A 42 -39.12 -25.92 -7.25
N GLU A 43 -38.07 -25.11 -7.34
CA GLU A 43 -37.96 -23.85 -6.59
C GLU A 43 -39.18 -22.95 -6.84
N THR A 44 -39.71 -22.34 -5.77
CA THR A 44 -40.74 -21.32 -5.95
C THR A 44 -40.13 -20.12 -6.69
N PRO A 45 -40.95 -19.32 -7.41
CA PRO A 45 -40.44 -18.13 -8.07
C PRO A 45 -39.74 -17.14 -7.12
N ALA A 46 -40.16 -17.09 -5.86
CA ALA A 46 -39.54 -16.28 -4.82
C ALA A 46 -38.17 -16.82 -4.41
N ASP A 47 -38.05 -18.14 -4.25
CA ASP A 47 -36.77 -18.79 -3.93
C ASP A 47 -35.75 -18.63 -5.07
N LYS A 48 -36.21 -18.78 -6.31
CA LYS A 48 -35.38 -18.54 -7.51
C LYS A 48 -34.87 -17.11 -7.56
N ALA A 49 -35.75 -16.12 -7.35
CA ALA A 49 -35.38 -14.72 -7.33
C ALA A 49 -34.39 -14.39 -6.20
N LYS A 50 -34.58 -14.98 -5.02
CA LYS A 50 -33.66 -14.83 -3.89
C LYS A 50 -32.29 -15.45 -4.16
N ARG A 51 -32.24 -16.65 -4.76
CA ARG A 51 -30.99 -17.31 -5.14
C ARG A 51 -30.22 -16.46 -6.15
N GLU A 52 -30.87 -16.02 -7.22
CA GLU A 52 -30.27 -15.16 -8.25
C GLU A 52 -29.79 -13.82 -7.66
N TRP A 53 -30.54 -13.24 -6.73
CA TRP A 53 -30.15 -12.01 -6.03
C TRP A 53 -28.92 -12.20 -5.13
N ASN A 54 -28.88 -13.32 -4.40
CA ASN A 54 -27.73 -13.66 -3.56
C ASN A 54 -26.50 -13.91 -4.43
N GLU A 55 -26.62 -14.64 -5.54
CA GLU A 55 -25.53 -14.89 -6.49
C GLU A 55 -25.00 -13.59 -7.07
N PHE A 56 -25.89 -12.68 -7.49
CA PHE A 56 -25.51 -11.37 -7.98
C PHE A 56 -24.76 -10.55 -6.93
N THR A 57 -25.28 -10.49 -5.70
CA THR A 57 -24.67 -9.73 -4.61
C THR A 57 -23.31 -10.31 -4.23
N MET A 58 -23.18 -11.65 -4.19
CA MET A 58 -21.91 -12.31 -3.93
C MET A 58 -20.90 -12.01 -5.04
N ALA A 59 -21.30 -12.09 -6.30
CA ALA A 59 -20.44 -11.77 -7.44
C ALA A 59 -19.97 -10.30 -7.41
N MET A 60 -20.86 -9.35 -7.12
CA MET A 60 -20.50 -7.93 -6.97
C MET A 60 -19.50 -7.71 -5.83
N ASN A 61 -19.71 -8.36 -4.69
CA ASN A 61 -18.77 -8.27 -3.57
C ASN A 61 -17.42 -8.89 -3.91
N GLU A 62 -17.41 -10.04 -4.59
CA GLU A 62 -16.18 -10.70 -5.03
C GLU A 62 -15.40 -9.84 -6.02
N GLU A 63 -16.07 -9.23 -7.00
CA GLU A 63 -15.43 -8.29 -7.93
C GLU A 63 -14.88 -7.07 -7.18
N THR A 64 -15.64 -6.51 -6.23
CA THR A 64 -15.19 -5.36 -5.43
C THR A 64 -13.93 -5.72 -4.63
N VAL A 65 -13.90 -6.90 -4.00
CA VAL A 65 -12.72 -7.38 -3.27
C VAL A 65 -11.53 -7.55 -4.20
N LYS A 66 -11.72 -8.18 -5.38
CA LYS A 66 -10.65 -8.35 -6.37
C LYS A 66 -10.11 -6.99 -6.86
N SER A 67 -11.01 -6.05 -7.14
CA SER A 67 -10.64 -4.69 -7.58
C SER A 67 -9.82 -3.97 -6.52
N ASN A 68 -10.26 -4.01 -5.26
CA ASN A 68 -9.52 -3.41 -4.15
C ASN A 68 -8.15 -4.08 -3.95
N GLN A 69 -8.10 -5.42 -4.05
CA GLN A 69 -6.84 -6.15 -3.94
C GLN A 69 -5.85 -5.75 -5.05
N MET A 70 -6.31 -5.60 -6.29
CA MET A 70 -5.46 -5.14 -7.39
C MET A 70 -4.89 -3.74 -7.12
N LEU A 71 -5.69 -2.82 -6.61
CA LEU A 71 -5.23 -1.48 -6.25
C LEU A 71 -4.21 -1.49 -5.11
N GLU A 72 -4.46 -2.29 -4.08
CA GLU A 72 -3.55 -2.44 -2.94
C GLU A 72 -2.19 -3.03 -3.38
N GLU A 73 -2.20 -4.06 -4.24
CA GLU A 73 -0.98 -4.64 -4.81
C GLU A 73 -0.19 -3.62 -5.66
N GLU A 74 -0.87 -2.79 -6.45
CA GLU A 74 -0.23 -1.71 -7.23
C GLU A 74 0.43 -0.67 -6.32
N ASP A 75 -0.27 -0.20 -5.29
CA ASP A 75 0.25 0.76 -4.31
C ASP A 75 1.44 0.19 -3.53
N GLU A 76 1.37 -1.07 -3.10
CA GLU A 76 2.49 -1.77 -2.46
C GLU A 76 3.72 -1.84 -3.37
N SER A 77 3.52 -2.18 -4.66
CA SER A 77 4.62 -2.29 -5.62
C SER A 77 5.33 -0.94 -5.85
N PHE A 78 4.57 0.16 -5.91
CA PHE A 78 5.10 1.50 -6.05
C PHE A 78 5.91 1.91 -4.81
N ASN A 79 5.36 1.68 -3.62
CA ASN A 79 6.04 1.97 -2.37
C ASN A 79 7.33 1.16 -2.24
N PHE A 80 7.29 -0.13 -2.60
CA PHE A 80 8.46 -1.00 -2.57
C PHE A 80 9.58 -0.50 -3.50
N SER A 81 9.25 -0.06 -4.72
CA SER A 81 10.25 0.51 -5.63
C SER A 81 10.90 1.77 -5.05
N LYS A 82 10.10 2.66 -4.46
CA LYS A 82 10.59 3.88 -3.82
C LYS A 82 11.49 3.56 -2.62
N ASP A 83 11.11 2.58 -1.81
CA ASP A 83 11.88 2.15 -0.65
C ASP A 83 13.25 1.58 -1.08
N ILE A 84 13.30 0.82 -2.18
CA ILE A 84 14.57 0.36 -2.77
C ILE A 84 15.46 1.55 -3.15
N ASP A 85 14.91 2.52 -3.88
CA ASP A 85 15.67 3.71 -4.30
C ASP A 85 16.21 4.49 -3.10
N GLU A 86 15.44 4.58 -2.02
CA GLU A 86 15.87 5.21 -0.78
C GLU A 86 17.00 4.43 -0.11
N VAL A 87 16.88 3.10 -0.01
CA VAL A 87 17.92 2.24 0.55
C VAL A 87 19.23 2.36 -0.23
N ASP A 88 19.18 2.41 -1.56
CA ASP A 88 20.38 2.60 -2.39
C ASP A 88 21.07 3.94 -2.11
N GLN A 89 20.28 5.01 -1.95
CA GLN A 89 20.81 6.32 -1.57
C GLN A 89 21.45 6.28 -0.17
N GLN A 90 20.80 5.64 0.80
CA GLN A 90 21.35 5.48 2.14
C GLN A 90 22.67 4.70 2.11
N ILE A 91 22.74 3.59 1.38
CA ILE A 91 23.96 2.79 1.19
C ILE A 91 25.08 3.65 0.60
N ALA A 92 24.79 4.45 -0.43
CA ALA A 92 25.78 5.34 -1.05
C ALA A 92 26.31 6.37 -0.05
N MET A 93 25.43 6.99 0.73
CA MET A 93 25.81 7.99 1.75
C MET A 93 26.61 7.37 2.89
N PHE A 94 26.23 6.18 3.37
CA PHE A 94 26.98 5.45 4.38
C PHE A 94 28.37 5.05 3.89
N THR A 95 28.46 4.56 2.65
CA THR A 95 29.73 4.18 2.02
C THR A 95 30.66 5.39 1.93
N LYS A 96 30.14 6.54 1.47
CA LYS A 96 30.89 7.80 1.43
C LYS A 96 31.36 8.22 2.82
N THR A 97 30.48 8.21 3.80
CA THR A 97 30.80 8.60 5.19
C THR A 97 31.86 7.70 5.80
N LYS A 98 31.76 6.39 5.60
CA LYS A 98 32.75 5.41 6.04
C LYS A 98 34.11 5.67 5.41
N SER A 99 34.16 5.90 4.09
CA SER A 99 35.41 6.19 3.39
C SER A 99 36.11 7.46 3.91
N LEU A 100 35.32 8.49 4.26
CA LEU A 100 35.84 9.73 4.85
C LEU A 100 36.34 9.50 6.28
N ALA A 101 35.61 8.72 7.08
CA ALA A 101 36.02 8.36 8.43
C ALA A 101 37.35 7.59 8.42
N ASP A 102 37.52 6.64 7.50
CA ASP A 102 38.77 5.89 7.32
C ASP A 102 39.92 6.84 6.93
N ARG A 103 39.70 7.73 5.96
CA ARG A 103 40.69 8.76 5.58
C ARG A 103 41.10 9.65 6.75
N VAL A 104 40.14 10.11 7.54
CA VAL A 104 40.41 10.94 8.73
C VAL A 104 41.22 10.15 9.76
N LYS A 105 40.90 8.88 9.97
CA LYS A 105 41.65 7.99 10.87
C LYS A 105 43.11 7.84 10.44
N ASP A 106 43.34 7.61 9.14
CA ASP A 106 44.69 7.48 8.59
C ASP A 106 45.50 8.78 8.71
N LEU A 107 44.87 9.93 8.42
CA LEU A 107 45.52 11.23 8.60
C LEU A 107 45.86 11.53 10.05
N ARG A 108 44.98 11.16 11.00
CA ARG A 108 45.24 11.30 12.44
C ARG A 108 46.44 10.47 12.87
N LYS A 109 46.51 9.20 12.44
CA LYS A 109 47.67 8.32 12.71
C LYS A 109 48.97 8.93 12.16
N LYS A 110 48.98 9.34 10.89
CA LYS A 110 50.16 9.98 10.27
C LYS A 110 50.60 11.24 11.03
N ARG A 111 49.63 12.06 11.47
CA ARG A 111 49.93 13.26 12.27
C ARG A 111 50.56 12.91 13.62
N GLU A 112 50.05 11.88 14.29
CA GLU A 112 50.61 11.41 15.56
C GLU A 112 52.03 10.84 15.39
N GLU A 113 52.27 10.05 14.35
CA GLU A 113 53.59 9.53 13.99
C GLU A 113 54.59 10.67 13.70
N LEU A 114 54.18 11.68 12.91
CA LEU A 114 55.00 12.86 12.65
C LEU A 114 55.29 13.65 13.93
N ARG A 115 54.31 13.79 14.82
CA ARG A 115 54.50 14.46 16.12
C ARG A 115 55.49 13.69 16.99
N LYS A 116 55.39 12.36 17.04
CA LYS A 116 56.32 11.50 17.80
C LYS A 116 57.74 11.60 17.25
N LYS A 117 57.92 11.50 15.93
CA LYS A 117 59.23 11.69 15.27
C LYS A 117 59.83 13.06 15.55
N LYS A 118 59.02 14.13 15.55
CA LYS A 118 59.50 15.48 15.87
C LYS A 118 59.91 15.61 17.35
N GLN A 119 59.18 14.97 18.27
CA GLN A 119 59.54 14.94 19.69
C GLN A 119 60.82 14.14 19.94
N GLU A 120 60.99 12.99 19.29
CA GLU A 120 62.22 12.18 19.36
C GLU A 120 63.42 12.97 18.81
N ALA A 121 63.29 13.63 17.66
CA ALA A 121 64.35 14.47 17.09
C ALA A 121 64.71 15.68 17.98
N ALA A 122 63.72 16.30 18.63
CA ALA A 122 63.96 17.41 19.56
C ALA A 122 64.66 16.96 20.85
N GLN A 123 64.35 15.75 21.36
CA GLN A 123 65.02 15.18 22.53
C GLN A 123 66.48 14.79 22.25
N ASP A 124 66.78 14.30 21.04
CA ASP A 124 68.16 14.01 20.62
C ASP A 124 69.01 15.29 20.48
N GLU A 125 68.41 16.40 20.01
CA GLU A 125 69.10 17.71 19.96
C GLU A 125 69.28 18.33 21.36
N GLU A 126 68.29 18.22 22.25
CA GLU A 126 68.37 18.73 23.63
C GLU A 126 69.40 17.96 24.47
N MET A 127 69.60 16.66 24.23
CA MET A 127 70.68 15.89 24.89
C MET A 127 72.08 16.17 24.30
N SER A 128 72.18 16.80 23.13
CA SER A 128 73.44 17.20 22.48
C SER A 128 73.82 18.67 22.71
N SER A 129 72.89 19.52 23.16
CA SER A 129 73.10 20.96 23.34
C SER A 129 72.96 21.35 24.82
N GLY A 130 73.97 21.02 25.62
CA GLY A 130 74.13 21.60 26.94
C GLY A 130 74.56 23.06 26.84
N SER A 131 73.81 23.94 27.51
CA SER A 131 74.12 25.35 27.83
C SER A 131 73.93 26.38 26.71
N GLU A 132 72.82 27.13 26.77
CA GLU A 132 72.84 28.60 26.79
C GLU A 132 71.44 29.16 27.13
N ASP A 133 71.36 29.99 28.18
CA ASP A 133 70.15 30.60 28.72
C ASP A 133 69.37 31.41 27.66
N GLU A 134 68.14 30.98 27.34
CA GLU A 134 67.20 31.75 26.51
C GLU A 134 66.60 32.91 27.31
N VAL A 135 67.12 34.12 27.08
CA VAL A 135 66.61 35.39 27.62
C VAL A 135 65.20 35.68 27.07
N ASP A 136 64.21 35.79 27.96
CA ASP A 136 62.82 36.13 27.62
C ASP A 136 62.67 37.63 27.25
N TRP A 137 62.61 37.90 25.96
CA TRP A 137 62.48 39.24 25.38
C TRP A 137 61.16 39.95 25.72
N ARG A 138 60.16 39.25 26.28
CA ARG A 138 58.88 39.86 26.67
C ARG A 138 58.98 40.75 27.92
N GLN A 139 60.09 40.70 28.64
CA GLN A 139 60.32 41.51 29.84
C GLN A 139 60.93 42.90 29.56
N GLN A 140 61.28 43.22 28.30
CA GLN A 140 62.01 44.44 27.95
C GLN A 140 61.13 45.65 27.58
N ASN A 141 59.80 45.51 27.44
CA ASN A 141 58.92 46.64 27.14
C ASN A 141 57.94 46.93 28.29
N ILE A 142 58.47 47.54 29.36
CA ILE A 142 57.67 48.29 30.33
C ILE A 142 58.36 49.64 30.48
N PHE A 143 58.05 50.60 29.59
CA PHE A 143 58.06 52.05 29.84
C PHE A 143 57.30 52.76 28.72
#